data_AF-A0A2I0T6N6-F1
#
_entry.id   AF-A0A2I0T6N6-F1
#
_cell.length_a   1.000
_cell.length_b   1.000
_cell.length_c   1.000
_cell.angle_alpha   90.00
_cell.angle_beta   90.00
_cell.angle_gamma   90.00
#
_symmetry.space_group_name_H-M   'P 1'
#
loop_
_entity.id
_entity.type
_entity.pdbx_description
1 polymer ?
#
loop_
_entity_poly.entity_id
_entity_poly.type
_entity_poly.pdbx_seq_one_letter_code
_entity_poly.pdbx_strand_id
1 'polypeptide(L)'
;MNATQWETLTDFTKWLGREGLCKVDETPKGWYIQYIDRDPETIRRQQEQERKKKQDLDDEEKTAKFIEQQVRRGLEGKELVRKIALYVSLQLKTPLG
;
A
#
# COMPACT_ATOMS: atom_id res chain seq x y z
N MET A 1 32.71 -13.08 -27.28
CA MET A 1 32.81 -13.64 -25.91
C MET A 1 33.30 -15.09 -26.02
N ASN A 2 34.49 -15.43 -25.51
CA ASN A 2 35.20 -16.66 -25.94
C ASN A 2 34.59 -17.99 -25.46
N ALA A 3 33.63 -17.96 -24.54
CA ALA A 3 32.97 -19.15 -23.98
C ALA A 3 31.49 -19.28 -24.39
N THR A 4 31.03 -18.46 -25.33
CA THR A 4 29.61 -18.41 -25.73
C THR A 4 29.45 -18.29 -27.24
N GLN A 5 28.28 -18.65 -27.76
CA GLN A 5 27.95 -18.51 -29.19
C GLN A 5 27.86 -17.05 -29.68
N TRP A 6 27.94 -16.06 -28.79
CA TRP A 6 27.83 -14.64 -29.14
C TRP A 6 29.21 -13.99 -29.34
N GLU A 7 29.36 -13.31 -30.47
CA GLU A 7 30.59 -12.61 -30.84
C GLU A 7 30.81 -11.39 -29.93
N THR A 8 29.73 -10.65 -29.60
CA THR A 8 29.78 -9.45 -28.77
C THR A 8 28.95 -9.58 -27.47
N LEU A 9 29.33 -8.80 -26.45
CA LEU A 9 28.54 -8.67 -25.21
C LEU A 9 27.14 -8.12 -25.50
N THR A 10 27.01 -7.22 -26.47
CA THR A 10 25.75 -6.62 -26.90
C THR A 10 24.79 -7.63 -27.50
N ASP A 11 25.29 -8.59 -28.29
CA ASP A 11 24.44 -9.65 -28.84
C ASP A 11 23.95 -10.59 -27.75
N PHE A 12 24.82 -10.90 -26.78
CA PHE A 12 24.44 -11.71 -25.62
C PHE A 12 23.39 -11.01 -24.75
N THR A 13 23.56 -9.72 -24.43
CA THR A 13 22.59 -8.97 -23.62
C THR A 13 21.25 -8.83 -24.32
N LYS A 14 21.23 -8.57 -25.63
CA LYS A 14 19.99 -8.56 -26.42
C LYS A 14 19.30 -9.92 -26.42
N TRP A 15 20.06 -11.01 -26.51
CA TRP A 15 19.49 -12.35 -26.44
C TRP A 15 18.85 -12.64 -25.07
N LEU A 16 19.52 -12.31 -23.97
CA LEU A 16 18.97 -12.47 -22.60
C LEU A 16 17.65 -11.72 -22.40
N GLY A 17 17.54 -10.51 -22.97
CA GLY A 17 16.30 -9.73 -22.96
C GLY A 17 15.18 -10.34 -23.80
N ARG A 18 15.51 -10.90 -24.97
CA ARG A 18 14.53 -11.59 -25.86
C ARG A 18 13.99 -12.88 -25.26
N GLU A 19 14.85 -13.67 -24.64
CA GLU A 19 14.47 -14.89 -23.91
C GLU A 19 13.69 -14.55 -22.62
N GLY A 20 13.79 -13.29 -22.19
CA GLY A 20 13.18 -12.72 -20.99
C GLY A 20 13.75 -13.27 -19.70
N LEU A 21 14.95 -13.85 -19.74
CA LEU A 21 15.68 -14.34 -18.57
C LEU A 21 16.16 -13.17 -17.70
N CYS A 22 16.45 -12.04 -18.34
CA CYS A 22 16.88 -10.83 -17.68
C CYS A 22 16.15 -9.61 -18.24
N LYS A 23 15.93 -8.61 -17.39
CA LYS A 23 15.67 -7.25 -17.83
C LYS A 23 17.01 -6.59 -18.16
N VAL A 24 17.11 -6.00 -19.33
CA VAL A 24 18.36 -5.45 -19.86
C VAL A 24 18.14 -3.98 -20.20
N ASP A 25 18.96 -3.11 -19.63
CA ASP A 25 18.90 -1.66 -19.81
C ASP A 25 20.25 -1.14 -20.32
N GLU A 26 20.23 -0.36 -21.40
CA GLU A 26 21.42 0.29 -21.94
C GLU A 26 21.55 1.70 -21.35
N THR A 27 22.70 1.99 -20.75
CA THR A 27 23.00 3.32 -20.21
C THR A 27 24.29 3.86 -20.82
N PRO A 28 24.57 5.17 -20.72
CA PRO A 28 25.84 5.73 -21.18
C PRO A 28 27.08 5.15 -20.51
N LYS A 29 26.92 4.49 -19.34
CA LYS A 29 28.00 3.82 -18.61
C LYS A 29 28.18 2.35 -19.00
N GLY A 30 27.31 1.81 -19.85
CA GLY A 30 27.32 0.41 -20.28
C GLY A 30 25.99 -0.31 -20.07
N TRP A 31 26.04 -1.64 -20.13
CA TRP A 31 24.88 -2.53 -20.03
C TRP A 31 24.57 -2.89 -18.58
N TYR A 32 23.32 -2.69 -18.17
CA TYR A 32 22.78 -3.14 -16.91
C TYR A 32 21.87 -4.34 -17.13
N ILE A 33 22.05 -5.39 -16.33
CA ILE A 33 21.31 -6.64 -16.45
C ILE A 33 20.74 -6.98 -15.08
N GLN A 34 19.42 -7.16 -15.00
CA GLN A 34 18.71 -7.63 -13.83
C GLN A 34 18.12 -9.01 -14.13
N TYR A 35 18.59 -10.04 -13.44
CA TYR A 35 18.04 -11.39 -13.58
C TYR A 35 16.58 -11.43 -13.12
N ILE A 36 15.74 -12.14 -13.87
CA ILE A 36 14.35 -12.40 -13.53
C ILE A 36 14.27 -13.82 -12.97
N ASP A 37 14.04 -13.94 -11.67
CA ASP A 37 13.79 -15.24 -11.07
C ASP A 37 12.43 -15.78 -11.52
N ARG A 38 12.47 -16.82 -12.35
CA ARG A 38 11.29 -17.49 -12.91
C ARG A 38 10.95 -18.77 -12.15
N ASP A 39 11.60 -19.04 -11.02
CA ASP A 39 11.25 -20.21 -10.22
C ASP A 39 9.78 -20.08 -9.73
N PRO A 40 8.92 -21.07 -10.00
CA PRO A 40 7.51 -21.01 -9.63
C PRO A 40 7.29 -20.89 -8.12
N GLU A 41 8.24 -21.35 -7.30
CA GLU A 41 8.20 -21.18 -5.85
C GLU A 41 8.50 -19.73 -5.46
N THR A 42 9.51 -19.09 -6.07
CA THR A 42 9.82 -17.67 -5.83
C THR A 42 8.65 -16.78 -6.23
N ILE A 43 8.07 -17.03 -7.41
CA ILE A 43 6.90 -16.27 -7.90
C ILE A 43 5.71 -16.41 -6.94
N ARG A 44 5.43 -17.64 -6.48
CA ARG A 44 4.34 -17.89 -5.51
C ARG A 44 4.57 -17.16 -4.19
N ARG A 45 5.79 -17.19 -3.65
CA ARG A 45 6.13 -16.49 -2.41
C ARG A 45 5.97 -14.98 -2.57
N GLN A 46 6.40 -14.41 -3.70
CA GLN A 46 6.21 -12.98 -3.97
C GLN A 46 4.73 -12.61 -4.06
N GLN A 47 3.94 -13.37 -4.82
CA GLN A 47 2.49 -13.14 -4.93
C GLN A 47 1.77 -13.28 -3.59
N GLU A 48 2.16 -14.25 -2.76
CA GLU A 48 1.60 -14.44 -1.42
C GLU A 48 1.93 -13.25 -0.51
N GLN A 49 3.18 -12.77 -0.55
CA GLN A 49 3.59 -11.58 0.20
C GLN A 49 2.85 -10.33 -0.26
N GLU A 50 2.69 -10.12 -1.57
CA GLU A 50 1.92 -8.99 -2.10
C GLU A 50 0.44 -9.07 -1.73
N ARG A 51 -0.15 -10.27 -1.83
CA ARG A 51 -1.54 -10.50 -1.41
C ARG A 51 -1.72 -10.22 0.08
N LYS A 52 -0.78 -10.67 0.91
CA LYS A 52 -0.79 -10.43 2.35
C LYS A 52 -0.67 -8.95 2.66
N LYS A 53 0.29 -8.23 2.07
CA LYS A 53 0.43 -6.78 2.22
C LYS A 53 -0.84 -6.02 1.82
N LYS A 54 -1.47 -6.42 0.71
CA LYS A 54 -2.72 -5.80 0.24
C LYS A 54 -3.87 -6.06 1.21
N GLN A 55 -3.95 -7.26 1.77
CA GLN A 55 -4.95 -7.62 2.77
C GLN A 55 -4.75 -6.84 4.07
N ASP A 56 -3.51 -6.75 4.56
CA ASP A 56 -3.16 -6.00 5.77
C ASP A 56 -3.53 -4.51 5.64
N LEU A 57 -3.28 -3.90 4.47
CA LEU A 57 -3.66 -2.50 4.21
C LEU A 57 -5.18 -2.28 4.17
N ASP A 58 -5.93 -3.20 3.56
CA ASP A 58 -7.41 -3.11 3.50
C ASP A 58 -8.04 -3.26 4.90
N ASP A 59 -7.48 -4.14 5.73
CA ASP A 59 -7.93 -4.34 7.11
C ASP A 59 -7.59 -3.13 8.01
N GLU A 60 -6.42 -2.52 7.82
CA GLU A 60 -6.04 -1.29 8.54
C GLU A 60 -6.97 -0.12 8.18
N GLU A 61 -7.31 0.06 6.90
CA GLU A 61 -8.24 1.11 6.46
C GLU A 61 -9.65 0.92 7.04
N LYS A 62 -10.16 -0.33 7.05
CA LYS A 62 -11.44 -0.66 7.68
C LYS A 62 -11.43 -0.38 9.17
N THR A 63 -10.34 -0.73 9.84
CA THR A 63 -10.17 -0.52 11.28
C THR A 63 -10.13 0.97 11.61
N ALA A 64 -9.39 1.77 10.84
CA ALA A 64 -9.34 3.21 11.00
C ALA A 64 -10.72 3.87 10.83
N LYS A 65 -11.47 3.49 9.78
CA LYS A 65 -12.84 3.97 9.56
C LYS A 65 -13.78 3.60 10.71
N PHE A 66 -13.64 2.39 11.25
CA PHE A 66 -14.45 1.96 12.38
C PHE A 66 -14.16 2.79 13.64
N ILE A 67 -12.88 3.02 13.96
CA ILE A 67 -12.45 3.85 15.10
C ILE A 67 -12.98 5.28 14.95
N GLU A 68 -12.85 5.87 13.75
CA GLU A 68 -13.33 7.23 13.47
C GLU A 68 -14.84 7.36 13.71
N GLN A 69 -15.62 6.36 13.27
CA GLN A 69 -17.06 6.35 13.51
C GLN A 69 -17.41 6.26 15.00
N GLN A 70 -16.68 5.45 15.78
CA GLN A 70 -16.89 5.36 17.23
C GLN A 70 -16.57 6.68 17.92
N VAL A 71 -15.45 7.33 17.55
CA VAL A 71 -15.07 8.65 18.08
C VAL A 71 -16.12 9.71 17.75
N ARG A 72 -16.59 9.76 16.50
CA ARG A 72 -17.64 10.71 16.08
C ARG A 72 -18.91 10.54 16.90
N ARG A 73 -19.41 9.30 17.05
CA ARG A 73 -20.60 9.00 17.88
C ARG A 73 -20.41 9.43 19.32
N GLY A 74 -19.22 9.20 19.89
CA GLY A 74 -18.87 9.63 21.25
C GLY A 74 -18.85 11.15 21.43
N LEU A 75 -18.37 11.89 20.43
CA LEU A 75 -18.35 13.36 20.44
C LEU A 75 -19.75 13.95 20.30
N GLU A 76 -20.57 13.44 19.37
CA GLU A 76 -21.97 13.85 19.18
C GLU A 76 -22.79 13.65 20.47
N GLY A 77 -22.61 12.51 21.15
CA GLY A 77 -23.26 12.25 22.43
C GLY A 77 -22.85 13.24 23.54
N LYS A 78 -21.55 13.55 23.65
CA LYS A 78 -21.05 14.56 24.60
C LYS A 78 -21.62 15.95 24.31
N GLU A 79 -21.72 16.32 23.04
CA GLU A 79 -22.25 17.62 22.64
C GLU A 79 -23.76 17.73 22.90
N LEU A 80 -24.52 16.65 22.68
CA LEU A 80 -25.94 16.60 23.02
C LEU A 80 -26.17 16.78 24.52
N VAL A 81 -25.41 16.08 25.37
CA VAL A 81 -25.46 16.23 26.83
C VAL A 81 -25.17 17.67 27.25
N ARG A 82 -24.17 18.31 26.61
CA ARG A 82 -23.83 19.71 26.90
C ARG A 82 -24.95 20.68 26.50
N LYS A 83 -25.57 20.47 25.33
CA LYS A 83 -26.72 21.29 24.87
C LYS A 83 -27.92 21.13 25.80
N ILE A 84 -28.23 19.90 26.23
CA ILE A 84 -29.30 19.64 27.20
C ILE A 84 -29.00 20.34 28.53
N ALA A 85 -27.77 20.21 29.05
CA ALA A 85 -27.37 20.87 30.30
C ALA A 85 -27.49 22.40 30.22
N LEU A 86 -27.09 23.01 29.09
CA LEU A 86 -27.27 24.44 28.83
C LEU A 86 -28.75 24.83 28.76
N TYR A 87 -29.57 24.06 28.05
CA TYR A 87 -31.01 24.30 27.92
C TYR A 87 -31.72 24.25 29.29
N VAL A 88 -31.44 23.23 30.10
CA VAL A 88 -31.98 23.10 31.45
C VAL A 88 -31.54 24.25 32.34
N SER A 89 -30.27 24.66 32.25
CA SER A 89 -29.74 25.79 33.03
C SER A 89 -30.37 27.13 32.66
N LEU A 90 -30.77 27.31 31.39
CA LEU A 90 -31.45 28.51 30.92
C LEU A 90 -32.92 28.55 31.36
N GLN A 91 -33.64 27.41 31.29
CA GLN A 91 -35.03 27.29 31.74
C GLN A 91 -35.18 27.47 33.26
N LEU A 92 -34.18 27.09 34.06
CA LEU A 92 -34.19 27.34 35.51
C LEU A 92 -33.89 28.80 35.89
N LYS A 93 -33.42 29.63 34.95
CA LYS A 93 -33.10 31.06 35.16
C LYS A 93 -34.18 32.02 34.69
N THR A 94 -35.23 31.56 34.02
CA THR A 94 -36.38 32.41 33.66
C THR A 94 -37.26 32.63 34.90
N PRO A 95 -37.40 33.88 35.39
CA PRO A 95 -38.28 34.16 36.51
C PRO A 95 -39.73 33.91 36.08
N LEU A 96 -40.44 33.05 36.82
CA LEU A 96 -41.90 32.99 36.77
C LEU A 96 -42.41 34.36 37.22
N GLY A 97 -42.99 35.10 36.29
CA GLY A 97 -43.66 36.38 36.55
C GLY A 97 -44.89 36.23 37.41
#